data_AF-A0A920G9J2-F1
#
_entry.id   AF-A0A920G9J2-F1
#
_cell.length_a   1.000
_cell.length_b   1.000
_cell.length_c   1.000
_cell.angle_alpha   90.00
_cell.angle_beta   90.00
_cell.angle_gamma   90.00
#
_symmetry.space_group_name_H-M   'P 1'
#
loop_
_entity.id
_entity.type
_entity.pdbx_description
1 polymer ?
#
loop_
_entity_poly.entity_id
_entity_poly.type
_entity_poly.pdbx_seq_one_letter_code
_entity_poly.pdbx_strand_id
1 'polypeptide(L)'
;MDDGVIVARTDSLGAGLTARLAITHEEGDLGDKYNSFLDVDEIDETNMKHGDVMINRKGKIVRPKRLPSNLYQFRKGTGEERCILDSITSLQNGADLIWIETEKPHIGQIASMMDEIRKVIPNAKLVYNNSPSFNWTLNFRQQVFDAMSEAGEDTSDYNRDDLMNEKYDNSELSMRADDKIRTFQADASKEAGIFHHLITLPTYHTAALSTDNLAKEYFGDEGMLGYVANVQRKEIRQGIACVKHQNMSGSDMGDDHKEYFAGDAALKAAGEDNTMNQF
;
A
#
# COMPACT_ATOMS: atom_id res chain seq x y z
N MET A 1 7.05 -3.95 27.91
CA MET A 1 6.00 -3.88 26.88
C MET A 1 6.09 -5.23 26.21
N ASP A 2 5.23 -6.15 26.61
CA ASP A 2 5.41 -7.58 26.29
C ASP A 2 4.60 -7.97 25.04
N ASP A 3 3.64 -7.13 24.64
CA ASP A 3 2.70 -7.35 23.52
C ASP A 3 2.99 -6.45 22.30
N GLY A 4 4.26 -6.10 22.08
CA GLY A 4 4.65 -5.37 20.86
C GLY A 4 4.46 -6.24 19.62
N VAL A 5 3.81 -5.71 18.58
CA VAL A 5 3.54 -6.44 17.32
C VAL A 5 4.59 -6.09 16.26
N ILE A 6 5.20 -7.11 15.67
CA ILE A 6 6.18 -6.98 14.59
C ILE A 6 5.52 -7.32 13.25
N VAL A 7 5.51 -6.35 12.33
CA VAL A 7 5.09 -6.53 10.94
C VAL A 7 6.33 -6.64 10.05
N ALA A 8 6.55 -7.81 9.45
CA ALA A 8 7.65 -8.02 8.51
C ALA A 8 7.21 -7.72 7.07
N ARG A 9 7.80 -6.68 6.48
CA ARG A 9 7.55 -6.29 5.08
C ARG A 9 8.55 -6.96 4.14
N THR A 10 8.08 -7.49 3.02
CA THR A 10 8.90 -7.90 1.88
C THR A 10 8.56 -7.07 0.64
N ASP A 11 9.62 -6.67 -0.07
CA ASP A 11 9.59 -5.98 -1.37
C ASP A 11 10.08 -6.89 -2.51
N SER A 12 10.26 -8.19 -2.22
CA SER A 12 10.84 -9.17 -3.16
C SER A 12 10.08 -9.26 -4.49
N LEU A 13 8.77 -8.99 -4.50
CA LEU A 13 7.94 -9.08 -5.69
C LEU A 13 8.43 -8.13 -6.79
N GLY A 14 8.70 -6.88 -6.43
CA GLY A 14 9.24 -5.85 -7.33
C GLY A 14 10.77 -5.79 -7.37
N ALA A 15 11.46 -6.35 -6.36
CA ALA A 15 12.92 -6.31 -6.29
C ALA A 15 13.57 -7.39 -7.17
N GLY A 16 14.16 -6.97 -8.29
CA GLY A 16 14.92 -7.85 -9.19
C GLY A 16 16.41 -7.93 -8.91
N LEU A 17 16.91 -7.25 -7.87
CA LEU A 17 18.35 -7.06 -7.61
C LEU A 17 18.72 -7.34 -6.15
N THR A 18 20.00 -7.69 -5.93
CA THR A 18 20.60 -7.76 -4.59
C THR A 18 22.03 -7.22 -4.59
N ALA A 19 22.43 -6.62 -3.47
CA ALA A 19 23.80 -6.14 -3.24
C ALA A 19 24.73 -7.22 -2.69
N ARG A 20 24.19 -8.34 -2.16
CA ARG A 20 24.99 -9.35 -1.46
C ARG A 20 24.65 -10.74 -1.97
N LEU A 21 25.67 -11.58 -2.03
CA LEU A 21 25.53 -13.03 -2.12
C LEU A 21 25.44 -13.55 -0.69
N ALA A 22 24.42 -14.34 -0.40
CA ALA A 22 24.22 -14.86 0.95
C ALA A 22 25.31 -15.88 1.28
N ILE A 23 25.77 -15.91 2.54
CA ILE A 23 26.62 -16.99 3.03
C ILE A 23 25.75 -18.23 3.17
N THR A 24 26.25 -19.37 2.68
CA THR A 24 25.63 -20.69 2.85
C THR A 24 26.66 -21.65 3.43
N HIS A 25 26.21 -22.52 4.33
CA HIS A 25 27.02 -23.54 4.98
C HIS A 25 26.67 -24.95 4.51
N GLU A 26 25.42 -25.17 4.12
CA GLU A 26 24.92 -26.46 3.63
C GLU A 26 23.85 -26.29 2.55
N GLU A 27 23.72 -27.28 1.67
CA GLU A 27 22.72 -27.25 0.60
C GLU A 27 21.30 -27.22 1.20
N GLY A 28 20.48 -26.29 0.72
CA GLY A 28 19.11 -26.09 1.20
C GLY A 28 18.93 -25.16 2.40
N ASP A 29 20.00 -24.60 2.98
CA ASP A 29 19.88 -23.55 3.98
C ASP A 29 19.30 -22.24 3.39
N LEU A 30 19.00 -21.25 4.24
CA LEU A 30 18.41 -19.99 3.77
C LEU A 30 19.32 -19.25 2.79
N GLY A 31 20.64 -19.32 2.98
CA GLY A 31 21.61 -18.69 2.09
C GLY A 31 21.63 -19.33 0.70
N ASP A 32 21.60 -20.67 0.66
CA ASP A 32 21.51 -21.43 -0.59
C ASP A 32 20.19 -21.17 -1.31
N LYS A 33 19.06 -21.22 -0.58
CA LYS A 33 17.73 -20.87 -1.14
C LYS A 33 17.72 -19.46 -1.73
N TYR A 34 18.26 -18.47 -1.03
CA TYR A 34 18.36 -17.10 -1.53
C TYR A 34 19.21 -17.00 -2.80
N ASN A 35 20.42 -17.56 -2.77
CA ASN A 35 21.33 -17.57 -3.92
C ASN A 35 20.77 -18.40 -5.09
N SER A 36 19.87 -19.35 -4.80
CA SER A 36 19.22 -20.17 -5.82
C SER A 36 18.34 -19.34 -6.77
N PHE A 37 17.94 -18.12 -6.40
CA PHE A 37 17.15 -17.24 -7.27
C PHE A 37 18.00 -16.40 -8.23
N LEU A 38 19.33 -16.37 -8.06
CA LEU A 38 20.23 -15.58 -8.91
C LEU A 38 20.12 -16.00 -10.38
N ASP A 39 20.15 -15.01 -11.26
CA ASP A 39 20.35 -15.21 -12.69
C ASP A 39 21.86 -15.40 -12.93
N VAL A 40 22.24 -16.53 -13.49
CA VAL A 40 23.63 -16.96 -13.59
C VAL A 40 23.92 -17.48 -14.99
N ASP A 41 25.15 -17.25 -15.46
CA ASP A 41 25.68 -17.90 -16.66
C ASP A 41 26.61 -19.05 -16.22
N GLU A 42 26.55 -20.20 -16.91
CA GLU A 42 27.57 -21.25 -16.74
C GLU A 42 28.89 -20.79 -17.37
N ILE A 43 30.00 -21.00 -16.65
CA ILE A 43 31.33 -20.52 -17.03
C ILE A 43 32.29 -21.68 -17.21
N ASP A 44 33.18 -21.52 -18.19
CA ASP A 44 34.32 -22.38 -18.43
C ASP A 44 35.58 -21.53 -18.70
N GLU A 45 36.70 -22.20 -18.98
CA GLU A 45 37.99 -21.55 -19.24
C GLU A 45 37.98 -20.61 -20.46
N THR A 46 37.00 -20.75 -21.37
CA THR A 46 36.95 -20.00 -22.62
C THR A 46 36.13 -18.71 -22.51
N ASN A 47 35.22 -18.60 -21.54
CA ASN A 47 34.28 -17.48 -21.40
C ASN A 47 34.41 -16.69 -20.09
N MET A 48 35.36 -17.08 -19.22
CA MET A 48 35.75 -16.37 -18.00
C MET A 48 36.52 -15.08 -18.33
N LYS A 49 36.18 -13.98 -17.64
CA LYS A 49 36.82 -12.66 -17.83
C LYS A 49 37.56 -12.22 -16.57
N HIS A 50 38.56 -11.35 -16.77
CA HIS A 50 39.26 -10.71 -15.65
C HIS A 50 38.29 -9.91 -14.78
N GLY A 51 38.29 -10.17 -13.47
CA GLY A 51 37.45 -9.48 -12.48
C GLY A 51 36.06 -10.08 -12.27
N ASP A 52 35.74 -11.21 -12.90
CA ASP A 52 34.49 -11.92 -12.67
C ASP A 52 34.39 -12.42 -11.21
N VAL A 53 33.19 -12.29 -10.64
CA VAL A 53 32.82 -12.94 -9.37
C VAL A 53 32.03 -14.19 -9.70
N MET A 54 32.51 -15.33 -9.20
CA MET A 54 31.91 -16.64 -9.46
C MET A 54 31.49 -17.30 -8.15
N ILE A 55 30.47 -18.15 -8.23
CA ILE A 55 30.03 -18.99 -7.12
C ILE A 55 30.00 -20.45 -7.58
N ASN A 56 30.16 -21.37 -6.63
CA ASN A 56 29.82 -22.78 -6.85
C ASN A 56 28.33 -22.96 -6.61
N ARG A 57 27.63 -23.54 -7.58
CA ARG A 57 26.23 -23.94 -7.45
C ARG A 57 26.07 -25.38 -7.93
N LYS A 58 25.78 -26.29 -7.00
CA LYS A 58 25.61 -27.73 -7.26
C LYS A 58 26.78 -28.37 -8.02
N GLY A 59 28.00 -28.01 -7.62
CA GLY A 59 29.24 -28.52 -8.21
C GLY A 59 29.66 -27.84 -9.52
N LYS A 60 28.88 -26.89 -10.03
CA LYS A 60 29.23 -26.09 -11.21
C LYS A 60 29.71 -24.70 -10.81
N ILE A 61 30.73 -24.19 -11.50
CA ILE A 61 31.14 -22.79 -11.39
C ILE A 61 30.23 -21.95 -12.28
N VAL A 62 29.57 -20.96 -11.69
CA VAL A 62 28.65 -20.06 -12.39
C VAL A 62 28.97 -18.61 -12.06
N ARG A 63 28.66 -17.70 -12.98
CA ARG A 63 28.80 -16.25 -12.79
C ARG A 63 27.42 -15.62 -12.64
N PRO A 64 27.06 -15.11 -11.45
CA PRO A 64 25.85 -14.32 -11.28
C PRO A 64 25.90 -13.04 -12.14
N LYS A 65 24.81 -12.77 -12.86
CA LYS A 65 24.71 -11.55 -13.68
C LYS A 65 24.77 -10.33 -12.78
N ARG A 66 25.68 -9.42 -13.10
CA ARG A 66 26.04 -8.27 -12.27
C ARG A 66 26.02 -6.99 -13.11
N LEU A 67 25.41 -5.95 -12.57
CA LEU A 67 25.34 -4.62 -13.18
C LEU A 67 26.62 -3.82 -12.89
N PRO A 68 26.93 -2.78 -13.69
CA PRO A 68 28.04 -1.84 -13.40
C PRO A 68 27.93 -1.18 -12.02
N SER A 69 26.73 -1.05 -11.48
CA SER A 69 26.44 -0.55 -10.12
C SER A 69 26.78 -1.54 -9.01
N ASN A 70 27.37 -2.70 -9.33
CA ASN A 70 27.73 -3.76 -8.40
C ASN A 70 26.53 -4.48 -7.74
N LEU A 71 25.39 -4.54 -8.43
CA LEU A 71 24.23 -5.30 -8.00
C LEU A 71 24.08 -6.58 -8.83
N TYR A 72 23.70 -7.67 -8.18
CA TYR A 72 23.41 -8.96 -8.80
C TYR A 72 21.93 -9.06 -9.16
N GLN A 73 21.62 -9.77 -10.24
CA GLN A 73 20.25 -9.94 -10.73
C GLN A 73 19.66 -11.26 -10.25
N PHE A 74 18.38 -11.22 -9.85
CA PHE A 74 17.55 -12.42 -9.74
C PHE A 74 16.95 -12.79 -11.09
N ARG A 75 16.62 -14.07 -11.28
CA ARG A 75 15.86 -14.50 -12.47
C ARG A 75 14.49 -13.84 -12.49
N LYS A 76 14.05 -13.44 -13.67
CA LYS A 76 12.69 -12.94 -13.90
C LYS A 76 11.65 -13.98 -13.47
N GLY A 77 10.50 -13.54 -12.96
CA GLY A 77 9.41 -14.40 -12.53
C GLY A 77 9.58 -15.05 -11.15
N THR A 78 10.69 -14.80 -10.44
CA THR A 78 10.93 -15.38 -9.10
C THR A 78 10.38 -14.53 -7.93
N GLY A 79 9.66 -13.44 -8.21
CA GLY A 79 9.21 -12.49 -7.19
C GLY A 79 8.30 -13.11 -6.13
N GLU A 80 7.28 -13.86 -6.57
CA GLU A 80 6.31 -14.50 -5.68
C GLU A 80 6.97 -15.59 -4.81
N GLU A 81 7.79 -16.46 -5.42
CA GLU A 81 8.55 -17.49 -4.69
C GLU A 81 9.45 -16.89 -3.60
N ARG A 82 10.10 -15.75 -3.89
CA ARG A 82 10.93 -15.03 -2.92
C ARG A 82 10.09 -14.39 -1.81
N CYS A 83 8.95 -13.77 -2.12
CA CYS A 83 8.03 -13.25 -1.11
C CYS A 83 7.51 -14.34 -0.16
N ILE A 84 7.21 -15.54 -0.69
CA ILE A 84 6.79 -16.69 0.10
C ILE A 84 7.91 -17.11 1.05
N LEU A 85 9.14 -17.24 0.56
CA LEU A 85 10.31 -17.55 1.38
C LEU A 85 10.53 -16.51 2.48
N ASP A 86 10.50 -15.23 2.14
CA ASP A 86 10.69 -14.12 3.08
C ASP A 86 9.62 -14.13 4.18
N SER A 87 8.36 -14.36 3.80
CA SER A 87 7.21 -14.34 4.71
C SER A 87 7.25 -15.52 5.69
N ILE A 88 7.48 -16.74 5.19
CA ILE A 88 7.63 -17.93 6.04
C ILE A 88 8.81 -17.74 7.00
N THR A 89 9.95 -17.29 6.48
CA THR A 89 11.16 -17.05 7.29
C THR A 89 10.89 -16.02 8.37
N SER A 90 10.21 -14.93 8.05
CA SER A 90 9.89 -13.87 9.02
C SER A 90 9.00 -14.39 10.15
N LEU A 91 7.92 -15.10 9.81
CA LEU A 91 6.99 -15.66 10.80
C LEU A 91 7.64 -16.72 11.69
N GLN A 92 8.56 -17.53 11.15
CA GLN A 92 9.32 -18.51 11.93
C GLN A 92 10.35 -17.89 12.86
N ASN A 93 10.71 -16.61 12.64
CA ASN A 93 11.79 -15.93 13.36
C ASN A 93 11.31 -14.67 14.10
N GLY A 94 10.03 -14.62 14.48
CA GLY A 94 9.51 -13.66 15.45
C GLY A 94 8.63 -12.54 14.90
N ALA A 95 8.28 -12.55 13.60
CA ALA A 95 7.22 -11.65 13.11
C ALA A 95 5.83 -12.18 13.49
N ASP A 96 4.93 -11.28 13.85
CA ASP A 96 3.52 -11.60 14.15
C ASP A 96 2.64 -11.50 12.91
N LEU A 97 2.97 -10.56 12.03
CA LEU A 97 2.25 -10.24 10.80
C LEU A 97 3.25 -10.08 9.65
N ILE A 98 2.78 -10.31 8.44
CA ILE A 98 3.54 -10.06 7.21
C ILE A 98 2.90 -8.93 6.41
N TRP A 99 3.69 -8.26 5.58
CA TRP A 99 3.27 -7.31 4.54
C TRP A 99 4.01 -7.70 3.26
N ILE A 100 3.26 -8.04 2.21
CA ILE A 100 3.82 -8.27 0.87
C ILE A 100 3.49 -7.05 0.01
N GLU A 101 4.50 -6.27 -0.39
CA GLU A 101 4.27 -5.13 -1.29
C GLU A 101 3.94 -5.65 -2.69
N THR A 102 2.80 -5.23 -3.25
CA THR A 102 2.34 -5.65 -4.57
C THR A 102 2.38 -4.51 -5.60
N GLU A 103 2.46 -4.85 -6.88
CA GLU A 103 2.47 -3.89 -7.99
C GLU A 103 1.07 -3.47 -8.45
N LYS A 104 0.04 -4.23 -8.05
CA LYS A 104 -1.36 -4.01 -8.42
C LYS A 104 -2.33 -4.55 -7.34
N PRO A 105 -3.58 -4.07 -7.28
CA PRO A 105 -4.61 -4.60 -6.39
C PRO A 105 -5.28 -5.83 -7.03
N HIS A 106 -4.77 -7.03 -6.76
CA HIS A 106 -5.27 -8.27 -7.34
C HIS A 106 -5.43 -9.39 -6.30
N ILE A 107 -6.67 -9.73 -5.96
CA ILE A 107 -6.99 -10.69 -4.88
C ILE A 107 -6.38 -12.06 -5.16
N GLY A 108 -6.54 -12.59 -6.38
CA GLY A 108 -6.02 -13.92 -6.72
C GLY A 108 -4.50 -14.08 -6.57
N GLN A 109 -3.73 -13.01 -6.83
CA GLN A 109 -2.26 -13.03 -6.75
C GLN A 109 -1.81 -13.04 -5.28
N ILE A 110 -2.46 -12.25 -4.44
CA ILE A 110 -2.12 -12.23 -3.01
C ILE A 110 -2.64 -13.48 -2.30
N ALA A 111 -3.80 -14.00 -2.71
CA ALA A 111 -4.36 -15.25 -2.20
C ALA A 111 -3.46 -16.45 -2.53
N SER A 112 -2.95 -16.57 -3.76
CA SER A 112 -2.06 -17.67 -4.15
C SER A 112 -0.78 -17.70 -3.31
N MET A 113 -0.15 -16.55 -3.07
CA MET A 113 1.02 -16.46 -2.18
C MET A 113 0.66 -16.82 -0.72
N MET A 114 -0.47 -16.33 -0.22
CA MET A 114 -0.93 -16.61 1.13
C MET A 114 -1.28 -18.09 1.35
N ASP A 115 -1.82 -18.78 0.35
CA ASP A 115 -2.08 -20.22 0.39
C ASP A 115 -0.79 -21.01 0.55
N GLU A 116 0.27 -20.69 -0.21
CA GLU A 116 1.58 -21.34 -0.06
C GLU A 116 2.20 -21.07 1.31
N ILE A 117 2.10 -19.83 1.83
CA ILE A 117 2.58 -19.49 3.17
C ILE A 117 1.81 -20.28 4.23
N ARG A 118 0.49 -20.41 4.10
CA ARG A 118 -0.39 -21.11 5.06
C ARG A 118 -0.23 -22.62 5.07
N LYS A 119 0.31 -23.23 4.02
CA LYS A 119 0.74 -24.64 4.07
C LYS A 119 1.81 -24.87 5.13
N VAL A 120 2.62 -23.87 5.44
CA VAL A 120 3.68 -23.95 6.45
C VAL A 120 3.26 -23.28 7.76
N ILE A 121 2.65 -22.09 7.70
CA ILE A 121 2.17 -21.33 8.87
C ILE A 121 0.63 -21.12 8.74
N PRO A 122 -0.20 -22.08 9.19
CA PRO A 122 -1.64 -22.07 8.92
C PRO A 122 -2.40 -20.83 9.41
N ASN A 123 -1.90 -20.17 10.46
CA ASN A 123 -2.51 -18.99 11.05
C ASN A 123 -1.87 -17.67 10.58
N ALA A 124 -1.07 -17.68 9.50
CA ALA A 124 -0.46 -16.49 8.94
C ALA A 124 -1.51 -15.42 8.59
N LYS A 125 -1.21 -14.17 8.98
CA LYS A 125 -2.05 -12.99 8.79
C LYS A 125 -1.26 -11.91 8.05
N LEU A 126 -1.95 -11.22 7.15
CA LEU A 126 -1.36 -10.23 6.26
C LEU A 126 -1.88 -8.83 6.58
N VAL A 127 -0.97 -7.87 6.61
CA VAL A 127 -1.25 -6.44 6.49
C VAL A 127 -1.17 -6.08 5.01
N TYR A 128 -2.20 -5.44 4.47
CA TYR A 128 -2.28 -5.10 3.05
C TYR A 128 -2.39 -3.60 2.83
N ASN A 129 -1.48 -3.08 1.99
CA ASN A 129 -1.50 -1.72 1.51
C ASN A 129 -2.43 -1.59 0.30
N ASN A 130 -3.59 -0.97 0.52
CA ASN A 130 -4.48 -0.51 -0.55
C ASN A 130 -3.87 0.76 -1.15
N SER A 131 -2.79 0.59 -1.90
CA SER A 131 -1.89 1.69 -2.27
C SER A 131 -2.60 2.80 -3.06
N PRO A 132 -2.42 4.08 -2.69
CA PRO A 132 -2.93 5.19 -3.48
C PRO A 132 -2.13 5.38 -4.79
N SER A 133 -0.98 4.71 -4.93
CA SER A 133 -0.20 4.71 -6.18
C SER A 133 -0.78 3.79 -7.26
N PHE A 134 -1.75 2.93 -6.90
CA PHE A 134 -2.47 2.14 -7.89
C PHE A 134 -3.50 3.02 -8.61
N ASN A 135 -3.58 2.88 -9.94
CA ASN A 135 -4.77 3.33 -10.66
C ASN A 135 -5.87 2.28 -10.47
N TRP A 136 -6.70 2.45 -9.42
CA TRP A 136 -7.73 1.51 -9.03
C TRP A 136 -8.73 1.22 -10.16
N THR A 137 -9.34 2.26 -10.73
CA THR A 137 -10.33 2.12 -11.80
C THR A 137 -9.76 1.36 -13.00
N LEU A 138 -8.57 1.73 -13.49
CA LEU A 138 -7.96 1.04 -14.62
C LEU A 138 -7.67 -0.43 -14.31
N ASN A 139 -7.09 -0.73 -13.14
CA ASN A 139 -6.78 -2.10 -12.73
C ASN A 139 -8.04 -2.97 -12.67
N PHE A 140 -9.12 -2.47 -12.05
CA PHE A 140 -10.34 -3.25 -11.91
C PHE A 140 -11.15 -3.34 -13.21
N ARG A 141 -11.16 -2.28 -14.03
CA ARG A 141 -11.76 -2.35 -15.37
C ARG A 141 -11.03 -3.36 -16.27
N GLN A 142 -9.71 -3.43 -16.21
CA GLN A 142 -8.95 -4.47 -16.93
C GLN A 142 -9.23 -5.87 -16.40
N GLN A 143 -9.27 -6.07 -15.07
CA GLN A 143 -9.63 -7.36 -14.48
C GLN A 143 -11.03 -7.82 -14.88
N VAL A 144 -12.01 -6.90 -14.91
CA VAL A 144 -13.37 -7.19 -15.35
C VAL A 144 -13.42 -7.47 -16.85
N PHE A 145 -12.72 -6.68 -17.68
CA PHE A 145 -12.61 -6.93 -19.12
C PHE A 145 -12.08 -8.34 -19.40
N ASP A 146 -10.97 -8.71 -18.75
CA ASP A 146 -10.32 -9.99 -18.95
C ASP A 146 -11.27 -11.13 -18.51
N ALA A 147 -11.94 -10.99 -17.37
CA ALA A 147 -12.92 -11.96 -16.90
C ALA A 147 -14.15 -12.11 -17.82
N MET A 148 -14.67 -11.00 -18.37
CA MET A 148 -15.76 -11.01 -19.36
C MET A 148 -15.33 -11.72 -20.65
N SER A 149 -14.13 -11.42 -21.14
CA SER A 149 -13.58 -12.03 -22.34
C SER A 149 -13.36 -13.54 -22.17
N GLU A 150 -12.82 -13.96 -21.03
CA GLU A 150 -12.64 -15.37 -20.67
C GLU A 150 -13.98 -16.11 -20.51
N ALA A 151 -15.02 -15.42 -20.05
CA ALA A 151 -16.38 -15.94 -19.96
C ALA A 151 -17.13 -15.98 -21.31
N GLY A 152 -16.53 -15.45 -22.39
CA GLY A 152 -17.14 -15.38 -23.72
C GLY A 152 -18.24 -14.33 -23.84
N GLU A 153 -18.27 -13.34 -22.95
CA GLU A 153 -19.16 -12.18 -23.05
C GLU A 153 -18.71 -11.24 -24.19
N ASP A 154 -19.63 -10.45 -24.74
CA ASP A 154 -19.29 -9.48 -25.80
C ASP A 154 -18.52 -8.29 -25.20
N THR A 155 -17.26 -8.15 -25.60
CA THR A 155 -16.39 -7.04 -25.20
C THR A 155 -16.03 -6.11 -26.35
N SER A 156 -16.71 -6.20 -27.50
CA SER A 156 -16.34 -5.49 -28.73
C SER A 156 -16.42 -3.96 -28.61
N ASP A 157 -17.29 -3.44 -27.75
CA ASP A 157 -17.41 -2.00 -27.46
C ASP A 157 -16.28 -1.44 -26.56
N TYR A 158 -15.50 -2.32 -25.94
CA TYR A 158 -14.44 -1.96 -25.01
C TYR A 158 -13.05 -2.07 -25.64
N ASN A 159 -12.29 -0.97 -25.60
CA ASN A 159 -10.87 -1.00 -25.91
C ASN A 159 -10.08 -1.18 -24.60
N ARG A 160 -9.44 -2.34 -24.43
CA ARG A 160 -8.67 -2.72 -23.23
C ARG A 160 -7.60 -1.70 -22.84
N ASP A 161 -6.98 -1.03 -23.81
CA ASP A 161 -5.91 -0.06 -23.59
C ASP A 161 -6.43 1.35 -23.24
N ASP A 162 -7.74 1.60 -23.37
CA ASP A 162 -8.40 2.90 -23.15
C ASP A 162 -9.52 2.79 -22.10
N LEU A 163 -9.47 1.79 -21.21
CA LEU A 163 -10.55 1.54 -20.24
C LEU A 163 -10.71 2.62 -19.16
N MET A 164 -9.75 3.53 -19.00
CA MET A 164 -9.87 4.67 -18.07
C MET A 164 -10.74 5.81 -18.62
N ASN A 165 -11.14 5.73 -19.89
CA ASN A 165 -11.87 6.80 -20.56
C ASN A 165 -13.26 7.04 -19.95
N GLU A 166 -13.65 8.31 -19.82
CA GLU A 166 -14.94 8.75 -19.26
C GLU A 166 -16.15 8.19 -20.04
N LYS A 167 -15.98 7.88 -21.33
CA LYS A 167 -17.03 7.28 -22.16
C LYS A 167 -17.55 5.95 -21.60
N TYR A 168 -16.75 5.29 -20.74
CA TYR A 168 -17.11 4.02 -20.11
C TYR A 168 -17.72 4.16 -18.72
N ASP A 169 -17.84 5.35 -18.15
CA ASP A 169 -18.24 5.53 -16.73
C ASP A 169 -19.60 4.94 -16.38
N ASN A 170 -20.53 4.94 -17.33
CA ASN A 170 -21.88 4.37 -17.16
C ASN A 170 -22.04 2.98 -17.81
N SER A 171 -20.95 2.35 -18.25
CA SER A 171 -20.99 1.02 -18.86
C SER A 171 -21.14 -0.08 -17.81
N GLU A 172 -21.65 -1.24 -18.23
CA GLU A 172 -21.71 -2.43 -17.38
C GLU A 172 -20.34 -2.82 -16.84
N LEU A 173 -19.29 -2.74 -17.66
CA LEU A 173 -17.91 -3.00 -17.25
C LEU A 173 -17.49 -2.08 -16.10
N SER A 174 -17.83 -0.78 -16.16
CA SER A 174 -17.53 0.17 -15.08
C SER A 174 -18.30 -0.16 -13.81
N MET A 175 -19.59 -0.46 -13.92
CA MET A 175 -20.41 -0.83 -12.76
C MET A 175 -19.87 -2.10 -12.06
N ARG A 176 -19.48 -3.11 -12.83
CA ARG A 176 -18.86 -4.34 -12.30
C ARG A 176 -17.50 -4.05 -11.65
N ALA A 177 -16.69 -3.17 -12.24
CA ALA A 177 -15.39 -2.78 -11.70
C ALA A 177 -15.53 -2.00 -10.38
N ASP A 178 -16.46 -1.05 -10.30
CA ASP A 178 -16.73 -0.29 -9.09
C ASP A 178 -17.27 -1.19 -7.97
N ASP A 179 -18.10 -2.18 -8.29
CA ASP A 179 -18.54 -3.17 -7.31
C ASP A 179 -17.37 -3.98 -6.75
N LYS A 180 -16.43 -4.40 -7.61
CA LYS A 180 -15.20 -5.07 -7.18
C LYS A 180 -14.29 -4.19 -6.32
N ILE A 181 -14.16 -2.90 -6.63
CA ILE A 181 -13.44 -1.94 -5.78
C ILE A 181 -14.12 -1.83 -4.42
N ARG A 182 -15.46 -1.71 -4.41
CA ARG A 182 -16.28 -1.59 -3.20
C ARG A 182 -16.15 -2.82 -2.29
N THR A 183 -16.09 -4.04 -2.86
CA THR A 183 -15.97 -5.28 -2.08
C THR A 183 -14.53 -5.71 -1.83
N PHE A 184 -13.53 -5.05 -2.44
CA PHE A 184 -12.13 -5.49 -2.43
C PHE A 184 -11.62 -5.88 -1.04
N GLN A 185 -11.84 -5.04 -0.02
CA GLN A 185 -11.33 -5.32 1.33
C GLN A 185 -12.00 -6.56 1.95
N ALA A 186 -13.31 -6.68 1.80
CA ALA A 186 -14.07 -7.81 2.34
C ALA A 186 -13.69 -9.13 1.65
N ASP A 187 -13.61 -9.11 0.32
CA ASP A 187 -13.27 -10.26 -0.49
C ASP A 187 -11.81 -10.68 -0.24
N ALA A 188 -10.88 -9.73 -0.20
CA ALA A 188 -9.46 -10.02 0.02
C ALA A 188 -9.16 -10.48 1.46
N SER A 189 -9.89 -9.95 2.46
CA SER A 189 -9.84 -10.48 3.83
C SER A 189 -10.30 -11.94 3.90
N LYS A 190 -11.38 -12.27 3.18
CA LYS A 190 -11.96 -13.63 3.15
C LYS A 190 -11.06 -14.62 2.40
N GLU A 191 -10.58 -14.24 1.22
CA GLU A 191 -9.87 -15.14 0.30
C GLU A 191 -8.36 -15.22 0.60
N ALA A 192 -7.71 -14.08 0.85
CA ALA A 192 -6.28 -14.02 1.09
C ALA A 192 -5.92 -13.94 2.58
N GLY A 193 -6.92 -13.83 3.47
CA GLY A 193 -6.65 -13.77 4.90
C GLY A 193 -5.99 -12.47 5.36
N ILE A 194 -6.28 -11.37 4.68
CA ILE A 194 -5.84 -10.03 5.11
C ILE A 194 -6.51 -9.71 6.44
N PHE A 195 -5.68 -9.42 7.43
CA PHE A 195 -6.11 -9.07 8.79
C PHE A 195 -6.29 -7.55 8.94
N HIS A 196 -5.44 -6.77 8.28
CA HIS A 196 -5.46 -5.31 8.37
C HIS A 196 -5.32 -4.67 6.99
N HIS A 197 -6.24 -3.77 6.67
CA HIS A 197 -6.21 -2.93 5.48
C HIS A 197 -5.81 -1.52 5.87
N LEU A 198 -4.84 -0.96 5.14
CA LEU A 198 -4.46 0.44 5.27
C LEU A 198 -4.36 1.10 3.89
N ILE A 199 -4.41 2.44 3.86
CA ILE A 199 -3.94 3.25 2.73
C ILE A 199 -2.76 4.03 3.32
N THR A 200 -1.60 4.00 2.66
CA THR A 200 -0.36 4.59 3.21
C THR A 200 -0.42 6.11 3.35
N LEU A 201 -0.84 6.81 2.29
CA LEU A 201 -0.80 8.28 2.21
C LEU A 201 -2.17 8.91 1.85
N PRO A 202 -3.31 8.46 2.41
CA PRO A 202 -4.62 8.99 2.02
C PRO A 202 -4.73 10.47 2.39
N THR A 203 -4.23 10.86 3.56
CA THR A 203 -4.32 12.22 4.08
C THR A 203 -3.44 13.21 3.32
N TYR A 204 -2.34 12.75 2.70
CA TYR A 204 -1.55 13.58 1.79
C TYR A 204 -2.40 14.03 0.60
N HIS A 205 -3.09 13.07 -0.05
CA HIS A 205 -3.94 13.36 -1.19
C HIS A 205 -5.17 14.19 -0.82
N THR A 206 -5.84 13.87 0.29
CA THR A 206 -7.04 14.63 0.71
C THR A 206 -6.69 16.06 1.12
N ALA A 207 -5.57 16.28 1.82
CA ALA A 207 -5.14 17.63 2.19
C ALA A 207 -4.76 18.48 0.98
N ALA A 208 -4.05 17.89 0.01
CA ALA A 208 -3.70 18.58 -1.24
C ALA A 208 -4.94 18.94 -2.05
N LEU A 209 -5.87 17.98 -2.26
CA LEU A 209 -7.09 18.18 -3.02
C LEU A 209 -8.03 19.21 -2.36
N SER A 210 -8.24 19.11 -1.05
CA SER A 210 -9.11 20.04 -0.34
C SER A 210 -8.57 21.47 -0.38
N THR A 211 -7.25 21.62 -0.28
CA THR A 211 -6.58 22.94 -0.34
C THR A 211 -6.66 23.54 -1.74
N ASP A 212 -6.41 22.74 -2.77
CA ASP A 212 -6.52 23.17 -4.18
C ASP A 212 -7.94 23.62 -4.53
N ASN A 213 -8.96 22.82 -4.17
CA ASN A 213 -10.35 23.19 -4.40
C ASN A 213 -10.76 24.47 -3.65
N LEU A 214 -10.38 24.59 -2.38
CA LEU A 214 -10.69 25.79 -1.59
C LEU A 214 -9.99 27.03 -2.17
N ALA A 215 -8.72 26.92 -2.55
CA ALA A 215 -7.96 28.04 -3.11
C ALA A 215 -8.57 28.51 -4.45
N LYS A 216 -8.97 27.57 -5.32
CA LYS A 216 -9.63 27.86 -6.60
C LYS A 216 -10.93 28.63 -6.42
N GLU A 217 -11.75 28.25 -5.46
CA GLU A 217 -13.03 28.93 -5.21
C GLU A 217 -12.82 30.27 -4.49
N TYR A 218 -11.99 30.29 -3.44
CA TYR A 218 -11.81 31.46 -2.59
C TYR A 218 -11.10 32.63 -3.29
N PHE A 219 -10.08 32.34 -4.11
CA PHE A 219 -9.39 33.35 -4.91
C PHE A 219 -9.99 33.50 -6.32
N GLY A 220 -10.98 32.67 -6.67
CA GLY A 220 -11.80 32.82 -7.87
C GLY A 220 -13.01 33.74 -7.62
N ASP A 221 -14.04 33.58 -8.45
CA ASP A 221 -15.21 34.45 -8.43
C ASP A 221 -16.12 34.24 -7.19
N GLU A 222 -15.99 33.10 -6.49
CA GLU A 222 -16.85 32.75 -5.34
C GLU A 222 -16.42 33.48 -4.05
N GLY A 223 -15.15 33.85 -3.90
CA GLY A 223 -14.67 34.52 -2.69
C GLY A 223 -14.99 33.75 -1.41
N MET A 224 -15.49 34.46 -0.39
CA MET A 224 -15.94 33.85 0.87
C MET A 224 -17.03 32.79 0.69
N LEU A 225 -17.82 32.82 -0.40
CA LEU A 225 -18.88 31.84 -0.63
C LEU A 225 -18.29 30.44 -0.85
N GLY A 226 -17.11 30.30 -1.47
CA GLY A 226 -16.43 29.02 -1.64
C GLY A 226 -16.18 28.32 -0.30
N TYR A 227 -15.60 29.06 0.66
CA TYR A 227 -15.41 28.55 2.03
C TYR A 227 -16.74 28.21 2.73
N VAL A 228 -17.71 29.14 2.70
CA VAL A 228 -18.99 28.95 3.41
C VAL A 228 -19.79 27.77 2.85
N ALA A 229 -19.86 27.64 1.51
CA ALA A 229 -20.62 26.60 0.83
C ALA A 229 -19.98 25.22 1.00
N ASN A 230 -18.66 25.12 0.84
CA ASN A 230 -17.97 23.84 0.74
C ASN A 230 -17.30 23.35 2.02
N VAL A 231 -17.09 24.23 3.01
CA VAL A 231 -16.49 23.86 4.32
C VAL A 231 -17.50 24.10 5.43
N GLN A 232 -17.77 25.37 5.78
CA GLN A 232 -18.49 25.71 7.01
C GLN A 232 -19.91 25.12 7.08
N ARG A 233 -20.72 25.27 6.02
CA ARG A 233 -22.07 24.69 5.98
C ARG A 233 -22.05 23.16 6.06
N LYS A 234 -21.03 22.52 5.48
CA LYS A 234 -20.91 21.05 5.51
C LYS A 234 -20.51 20.58 6.91
N GLU A 235 -19.52 21.21 7.55
CA GLU A 235 -19.13 20.89 8.93
C GLU A 235 -20.30 21.01 9.91
N ILE A 236 -21.05 22.11 9.85
CA ILE A 236 -22.22 22.33 10.71
C ILE A 236 -23.28 21.25 10.50
N ARG A 237 -23.64 20.96 9.24
CA ARG A 237 -24.70 19.98 8.92
C ARG A 237 -24.31 18.55 9.24
N GLN A 238 -23.02 18.23 9.21
CA GLN A 238 -22.49 16.91 9.54
C GLN A 238 -22.11 16.78 11.02
N GLY A 239 -22.20 17.86 11.80
CA GLY A 239 -21.83 17.85 13.23
C GLY A 239 -20.32 17.69 13.47
N ILE A 240 -19.49 18.17 12.56
CA ILE A 240 -18.03 18.10 12.69
C ILE A 240 -17.56 19.12 13.73
N ALA A 241 -16.94 18.64 14.81
CA ALA A 241 -16.52 19.46 15.94
C ALA A 241 -15.48 20.54 15.57
N CYS A 242 -14.73 20.36 14.48
CA CYS A 242 -13.75 21.33 13.98
C CYS A 242 -14.31 22.73 13.70
N VAL A 243 -15.63 22.88 13.47
CA VAL A 243 -16.25 24.21 13.35
C VAL A 243 -15.99 25.06 14.61
N LYS A 244 -15.92 24.40 15.78
CA LYS A 244 -15.52 24.97 17.08
C LYS A 244 -14.01 24.78 17.31
N HIS A 245 -13.20 25.25 16.37
CA HIS A 245 -11.75 25.02 16.34
C HIS A 245 -10.99 25.54 17.57
N GLN A 246 -11.51 26.54 18.29
CA GLN A 246 -10.90 27.01 19.55
C GLN A 246 -11.02 25.96 20.67
N ASN A 247 -12.21 25.37 20.84
CA ASN A 247 -12.40 24.25 21.78
C ASN A 247 -11.52 23.06 21.35
N MET A 248 -11.52 22.71 20.07
CA MET A 248 -10.72 21.59 19.54
C MET A 248 -9.20 21.79 19.70
N SER A 249 -8.73 23.05 19.78
CA SER A 249 -7.33 23.37 20.07
C SER A 249 -7.01 23.47 21.56
N GLY A 250 -8.00 23.19 22.42
CA GLY A 250 -7.84 23.11 23.87
C GLY A 250 -8.03 24.42 24.61
N SER A 251 -8.72 25.42 24.03
CA SER A 251 -9.00 26.69 24.71
C SER A 251 -9.65 26.49 26.07
N ASP A 252 -10.62 25.57 26.14
CA ASP A 252 -11.45 25.34 27.31
C ASP A 252 -10.63 24.66 28.42
N MET A 253 -9.78 23.68 28.06
CA MET A 253 -8.83 23.09 29.00
C MET A 253 -7.85 24.12 29.57
N GLY A 254 -7.42 25.07 28.74
CA GLY A 254 -6.57 26.17 29.18
C GLY A 254 -7.29 27.10 30.16
N ASP A 255 -8.56 27.38 29.93
CA ASP A 255 -9.37 28.24 30.80
C ASP A 255 -9.71 27.54 32.13
N ASP A 256 -10.04 26.25 32.11
CA ASP A 256 -10.24 25.44 33.33
C ASP A 256 -8.96 25.40 34.18
N HIS A 257 -7.80 25.24 33.54
CA HIS A 257 -6.51 25.28 34.22
C HIS A 257 -6.27 26.64 34.89
N LYS A 258 -6.52 27.76 34.20
CA LYS A 258 -6.36 29.10 34.78
C LYS A 258 -7.31 29.32 35.95
N GLU A 259 -8.56 28.90 35.83
CA GLU A 259 -9.56 29.00 36.89
C GLU A 259 -9.16 28.20 38.13
N TYR A 260 -8.60 27.02 37.96
CA TYR A 260 -8.09 26.22 39.08
C TYR A 260 -7.03 26.96 39.92
N PHE A 261 -6.14 27.74 39.29
CA PHE A 261 -5.06 28.46 40.00
C PHE A 261 -5.43 29.87 40.44
N ALA A 262 -6.23 30.59 39.65
CA ALA A 262 -6.49 32.01 39.85
C ALA A 262 -7.92 32.33 40.29
N GLY A 263 -8.83 31.33 40.33
CA GLY A 263 -10.24 31.51 40.66
C GLY A 263 -10.87 32.63 39.81
N ASP A 264 -11.56 33.56 40.47
CA ASP A 264 -12.25 34.68 39.83
C ASP A 264 -11.31 35.67 39.09
N ALA A 265 -9.99 35.62 39.35
CA ALA A 265 -9.00 36.44 38.65
C ALA A 265 -8.49 35.83 37.33
N ALA A 266 -9.01 34.65 36.94
CA ALA A 266 -8.60 33.97 35.72
C ALA A 266 -9.01 34.74 34.45
N LEU A 267 -8.02 35.07 33.61
CA LEU A 267 -8.23 35.64 32.29
C LEU A 267 -8.57 34.53 31.27
N LYS A 268 -9.87 34.32 31.06
CA LYS A 268 -10.42 33.29 30.17
C LYS A 268 -10.44 33.77 28.71
N ALA A 269 -10.24 32.84 27.77
CA ALA A 269 -10.48 33.05 26.35
C ALA A 269 -11.98 32.95 26.01
N ALA A 270 -12.75 32.22 26.83
CA ALA A 270 -14.21 32.18 26.76
C ALA A 270 -14.87 33.46 27.33
N GLY A 271 -15.88 33.98 26.65
CA GLY A 271 -16.65 35.18 27.03
C GLY A 271 -17.86 35.42 26.12
N GLU A 272 -18.64 36.48 26.37
CA GLU A 272 -19.83 36.82 25.55
C GLU A 272 -19.49 37.04 24.07
N ASP A 273 -18.33 37.64 23.79
CA ASP A 273 -17.84 37.89 22.42
C ASP A 273 -17.09 36.69 21.80
N ASN A 274 -17.15 35.50 22.40
CA ASN A 274 -16.51 34.32 21.83
C ASN A 274 -17.16 33.96 20.49
N THR A 275 -16.32 33.86 19.45
CA THR A 275 -16.76 33.53 18.08
C THR A 275 -17.44 32.17 17.99
N MET A 276 -17.21 31.26 18.95
CA MET A 276 -17.92 29.99 19.06
C MET A 276 -19.42 30.14 19.36
N ASN A 277 -19.88 31.27 19.90
CA ASN A 277 -21.31 31.51 20.19
C ASN A 277 -22.19 31.58 18.93
N GLN A 278 -21.57 31.58 17.74
CA GLN A 278 -22.26 31.50 16.46
C GLN A 278 -22.60 30.05 16.03
N PHE A 279 -22.17 29.04 16.81
CA PHE A 279 -22.29 27.61 16.47
C PHE A 279 -22.75 26.72 17.64
#